data_AF-A0A4R9JXC1-F1
#
_entry.id   AF-A0A4R9JXC1-F1
#
_cell.length_a   1.000
_cell.length_b   1.000
_cell.length_c   1.000
_cell.angle_alpha   90.00
_cell.angle_beta   90.00
_cell.angle_gamma   90.00
#
_symmetry.space_group_name_H-M   'P 1'
#
loop_
_entity.id
_entity.type
_entity.pdbx_description
1 polymer ?
#
loop_
_entity_poly.entity_id
_entity_poly.type
_entity_poly.pdbx_seq_one_letter_code
_entity_poly.pdbx_strand_id
1 'polypeptide(L)'
;MFLAIAIQDGFIFILGGVLLLSVLGLLGIIYQQFIFPLVSRKDSNRLVPVQTGDHYDLVVDEVSRFAQFSIGCKTGLLATRCNAISEDHLIFQFKKGRDSEDYTITILKNAPTFYKPPRMEMYGKMESKETFDSYEIIGHPAEFRISDKIIKERMVNFIEIALSSSFYFNRLGKERMKFTFTIGKIQPGINRKVRFRDDTYGFGKEEEDADT
;
A
#
# COMPACT_ATOMS: atom_id res chain seq x y z
N MET A 1 -38.37 3.51 -59.18
CA MET A 1 -38.24 4.61 -58.19
C MET A 1 -38.48 4.10 -56.76
N PHE A 2 -39.62 3.49 -56.45
CA PHE A 2 -39.91 2.95 -55.09
C PHE A 2 -38.94 1.88 -54.59
N LEU A 3 -38.46 0.97 -55.45
CA LEU A 3 -37.48 -0.06 -55.07
C LEU A 3 -36.12 0.53 -54.65
N ALA A 4 -35.67 1.60 -55.32
CA ALA A 4 -34.40 2.25 -55.00
C ALA A 4 -34.46 2.99 -53.65
N ILE A 5 -35.60 3.61 -53.34
CA ILE A 5 -35.86 4.27 -52.06
C ILE A 5 -35.88 3.23 -50.92
N ALA A 6 -36.58 2.11 -51.11
CA ALA A 6 -36.63 1.04 -50.12
C ALA A 6 -35.24 0.41 -49.83
N ILE A 7 -34.40 0.26 -50.85
CA ILE A 7 -33.01 -0.25 -50.69
C ILE A 7 -32.15 0.78 -49.95
N GLN A 8 -32.28 2.07 -50.28
CA GLN A 8 -31.55 3.15 -49.61
C GLN A 8 -31.92 3.26 -48.13
N ASP A 9 -33.22 3.22 -47.81
CA ASP A 9 -33.71 3.28 -46.44
C ASP A 9 -33.26 2.05 -45.62
N GLY A 10 -33.31 0.85 -46.22
CA GLY A 10 -32.80 -0.37 -45.61
C GLY A 10 -31.30 -0.29 -45.28
N PHE A 11 -30.50 0.32 -46.17
CA PHE A 11 -29.07 0.52 -45.94
C PHE A 11 -28.80 1.47 -44.76
N ILE A 12 -29.61 2.52 -44.61
CA ILE A 12 -29.52 3.46 -43.49
C ILE A 12 -29.80 2.76 -42.15
N PHE A 13 -30.83 1.90 -42.08
CA PHE A 13 -31.12 1.14 -40.86
C PHE A 13 -30.01 0.17 -40.48
N ILE A 14 -29.42 -0.52 -41.46
CA ILE A 14 -28.29 -1.43 -41.23
C ILE A 14 -27.08 -0.65 -40.73
N LEU A 15 -26.74 0.47 -41.38
CA LEU A 15 -25.62 1.32 -40.97
C LEU A 15 -25.83 1.89 -39.55
N GLY A 16 -27.06 2.30 -39.23
CA GLY A 16 -27.43 2.76 -37.88
C GLY A 16 -27.27 1.66 -36.83
N GLY A 17 -27.67 0.41 -37.15
CA GLY A 17 -27.48 -0.74 -36.28
C GLY A 17 -26.00 -1.06 -36.03
N VAL A 18 -25.17 -1.04 -37.07
CA VAL A 18 -23.71 -1.25 -36.95
C VAL A 18 -23.05 -0.16 -36.13
N LEU A 19 -23.46 1.10 -36.31
CA LEU A 19 -22.98 2.23 -35.52
C LEU A 19 -23.30 2.05 -34.04
N LEU A 20 -24.54 1.67 -33.71
CA LEU A 20 -24.98 1.47 -32.33
C LEU A 20 -24.22 0.33 -31.65
N LEU A 21 -24.01 -0.80 -32.34
CA LEU A 21 -23.18 -1.91 -31.85
C LEU A 21 -21.72 -1.47 -31.62
N SER A 22 -21.16 -0.67 -32.52
CA SER A 22 -19.79 -0.15 -32.39
C SER A 22 -19.64 0.78 -31.19
N VAL A 23 -20.62 1.67 -30.97
CA VAL A 23 -20.65 2.57 -29.79
C VAL A 23 -20.79 1.78 -28.50
N LEU A 24 -21.68 0.78 -28.44
CA LEU A 24 -21.83 -0.07 -27.27
C LEU A 24 -20.57 -0.89 -26.99
N GLY A 25 -19.94 -1.45 -28.02
CA GLY A 25 -18.67 -2.17 -27.89
C GLY A 25 -17.55 -1.29 -27.34
N LEU A 26 -17.45 -0.05 -27.84
CA LEU A 26 -16.47 0.92 -27.36
C LEU A 26 -16.73 1.34 -25.90
N LEU A 27 -17.98 1.58 -25.52
CA LEU A 27 -18.36 1.85 -24.13
C LEU A 27 -18.04 0.66 -23.22
N GLY A 28 -18.25 -0.57 -23.69
CA GLY A 28 -17.90 -1.80 -22.97
C GLY A 28 -16.41 -1.91 -22.70
N ILE A 29 -15.57 -1.65 -23.71
CA ILE A 29 -14.11 -1.63 -23.55
C ILE A 29 -13.67 -0.53 -22.58
N ILE A 30 -14.26 0.67 -22.68
CA ILE A 30 -13.95 1.77 -21.76
C ILE A 30 -14.30 1.38 -20.31
N TYR A 31 -15.49 0.79 -20.11
CA TYR A 31 -15.90 0.32 -18.80
C TYR A 31 -14.94 -0.74 -18.27
N GLN A 32 -14.61 -1.77 -19.05
CA GLN A 32 -13.76 -2.87 -18.60
C GLN A 32 -12.31 -2.45 -18.35
N GLN A 33 -11.74 -1.55 -19.16
CA GLN A 33 -10.33 -1.18 -19.07
C GLN A 33 -10.06 -0.01 -18.11
N PHE A 34 -11.01 0.91 -17.95
CA PHE A 34 -10.82 2.10 -17.12
C PHE A 34 -11.69 2.10 -15.87
N ILE A 35 -13.01 1.85 -16.01
CA ILE A 35 -13.95 2.00 -14.89
C ILE A 35 -13.89 0.80 -13.94
N PHE A 36 -13.96 -0.43 -14.46
CA PHE A 36 -13.97 -1.65 -13.69
C PHE A 36 -12.71 -1.80 -12.81
N PRO A 37 -11.47 -1.60 -13.29
CA PRO A 37 -10.30 -1.65 -12.40
C PRO A 37 -10.27 -0.51 -11.37
N LEU A 38 -10.89 0.64 -11.65
CA LEU A 38 -11.05 1.71 -10.65
C LEU A 38 -12.07 1.35 -9.57
N VAL A 39 -13.16 0.67 -9.93
CA VAL A 39 -14.23 0.24 -9.00
C VAL A 39 -13.83 -1.03 -8.24
N SER A 40 -13.30 -2.05 -8.92
CA SER A 40 -12.83 -3.30 -8.31
C SER A 40 -11.69 -3.08 -7.30
N ARG A 41 -10.88 -2.03 -7.48
CA ARG A 41 -9.87 -1.60 -6.49
C ARG A 41 -10.45 -0.97 -5.21
N LYS A 42 -11.75 -0.62 -5.18
CA LYS A 42 -12.39 0.05 -4.04
C LYS A 42 -12.97 -0.91 -2.99
N ASP A 43 -13.32 -2.14 -3.35
CA ASP A 43 -14.44 -2.79 -2.65
C ASP A 43 -14.18 -3.84 -1.58
N SER A 44 -12.95 -4.26 -1.23
CA SER A 44 -12.86 -5.36 -0.24
C SER A 44 -12.04 -5.19 1.04
N ASN A 45 -11.06 -4.29 1.15
CA ASN A 45 -10.34 -4.09 2.43
C ASN A 45 -9.69 -2.71 2.59
N ARG A 46 -9.89 -1.82 1.61
CA ARG A 46 -9.11 -0.57 1.51
C ARG A 46 -9.58 0.54 2.43
N LEU A 47 -10.75 0.40 3.03
CA LEU A 47 -11.43 1.42 3.86
C LEU A 47 -11.27 1.20 5.36
N VAL A 48 -10.74 0.04 5.75
CA VAL A 48 -10.49 -0.29 7.15
C VAL A 48 -9.08 0.20 7.50
N PRO A 49 -8.91 0.93 8.62
CA PRO A 49 -7.57 1.31 9.05
C PRO A 49 -6.76 0.09 9.45
N VAL A 50 -5.44 0.22 9.39
CA VAL A 50 -4.52 -0.86 9.77
C VAL A 50 -4.76 -1.32 11.20
N GLN A 51 -4.56 -2.61 11.41
CA GLN A 51 -4.72 -3.25 12.70
C GLN A 51 -3.39 -3.81 13.19
N THR A 52 -3.24 -3.88 14.51
CA THR A 52 -2.10 -4.60 15.10
C THR A 52 -2.13 -6.06 14.68
N GLY A 53 -1.00 -6.57 14.22
CA GLY A 53 -0.87 -7.92 13.66
C GLY A 53 -1.06 -8.00 12.15
N ASP A 54 -1.41 -6.92 11.46
CA ASP A 54 -1.45 -6.94 10.00
C ASP A 54 -0.04 -7.17 9.42
N HIS A 55 0.04 -8.05 8.41
CA HIS A 55 1.27 -8.41 7.73
C HIS A 55 1.19 -8.10 6.24
N TYR A 56 2.26 -7.52 5.70
CA TYR A 56 2.41 -7.19 4.29
C TYR A 56 3.73 -7.77 3.78
N ASP A 57 3.61 -8.72 2.85
CA ASP A 57 4.76 -9.38 2.26
C ASP A 57 5.18 -8.67 0.95
N LEU A 58 6.48 -8.45 0.81
CA LEU A 58 7.10 -7.97 -0.41
C LEU A 58 8.14 -8.98 -0.89
N VAL A 59 8.01 -9.38 -2.15
CA VAL A 59 9.00 -10.15 -2.88
C VAL A 59 9.48 -9.30 -4.04
N VAL A 60 10.79 -9.12 -4.14
CA VAL A 60 11.40 -8.35 -5.23
C VAL A 60 11.42 -9.22 -6.49
N ASP A 61 10.96 -8.65 -7.60
CA ASP A 61 11.00 -9.33 -8.89
C ASP A 61 12.45 -9.49 -9.40
N GLU A 62 12.74 -10.62 -10.02
CA GLU A 62 14.07 -10.93 -10.52
C GLU A 62 14.47 -10.11 -11.73
N VAL A 63 13.49 -9.73 -12.55
CA VAL A 63 13.73 -9.00 -13.79
C VAL A 63 14.03 -7.54 -13.46
N SER A 64 13.21 -6.92 -12.62
CA SER A 64 13.42 -5.53 -12.21
C SER A 64 14.60 -5.37 -11.23
N ARG A 65 14.86 -6.40 -10.40
CA ARG A 65 15.84 -6.37 -9.29
C ARG A 65 15.64 -5.19 -8.33
N PHE A 66 14.46 -4.60 -8.39
CA PHE A 66 14.10 -3.39 -7.69
C PHE A 66 12.64 -3.46 -7.29
N ALA A 67 12.35 -3.13 -6.04
CA ALA A 67 11.00 -2.96 -5.56
C ALA A 67 10.94 -1.73 -4.65
N GLN A 68 9.77 -1.10 -4.63
CA GLN A 68 9.48 0.01 -3.74
C GLN A 68 8.25 -0.35 -2.90
N PHE A 69 8.35 -0.12 -1.60
CA PHE A 69 7.25 -0.27 -0.66
C PHE A 69 7.02 1.05 0.06
N SER A 70 5.86 1.67 -0.13
CA SER A 70 5.52 2.93 0.55
C SER A 70 4.43 2.74 1.59
N ILE A 71 4.59 3.51 2.67
CA ILE A 71 3.67 3.59 3.80
C ILE A 71 3.08 4.99 3.80
N GLY A 72 1.75 5.08 3.81
CA GLY A 72 1.05 6.36 3.74
C GLY A 72 -0.30 6.36 4.43
N CYS A 73 -1.02 7.46 4.31
CA CYS A 73 -2.39 7.60 4.83
C CYS A 73 -3.38 6.80 3.98
N LYS A 74 -3.58 7.20 2.72
CA LYS A 74 -4.57 6.57 1.82
C LYS A 74 -3.91 5.78 0.71
N THR A 75 -2.76 6.23 0.27
CA THR A 75 -2.00 5.67 -0.85
C THR A 75 -0.75 4.97 -0.34
N GLY A 76 -0.20 4.11 -1.19
CA GLY A 76 0.91 3.21 -0.84
C GLY A 76 0.50 1.75 -0.74
N LEU A 77 1.51 0.91 -0.54
CA LEU A 77 1.33 -0.53 -0.36
C LEU A 77 0.80 -0.85 1.04
N LEU A 78 1.18 -0.05 2.03
CA LEU A 78 0.59 -0.03 3.36
C LEU A 78 -0.15 1.30 3.57
N ALA A 79 -1.48 1.24 3.47
CA ALA A 79 -2.34 2.39 3.71
C ALA A 79 -2.88 2.36 5.14
N THR A 80 -2.37 3.25 6.00
CA THR A 80 -2.72 3.30 7.43
C THR A 80 -4.15 3.78 7.70
N ARG A 81 -4.69 4.60 6.78
CA ARG A 81 -5.95 5.36 6.91
C ARG A 81 -6.03 6.23 8.16
N CYS A 82 -4.90 6.56 8.75
CA CYS A 82 -4.84 7.47 9.89
C CYS A 82 -4.57 8.90 9.39
N ASN A 83 -5.44 9.85 9.76
CA ASN A 83 -5.36 11.24 9.31
C ASN A 83 -4.06 11.96 9.74
N ALA A 84 -3.43 11.47 10.81
CA ALA A 84 -2.18 11.99 11.35
C ALA A 84 -0.94 11.52 10.55
N ILE A 85 -1.09 10.51 9.69
CA ILE A 85 -0.01 10.01 8.85
C ILE A 85 -0.04 10.79 7.53
N SER A 86 1.12 11.19 7.02
CA SER A 86 1.19 11.85 5.71
C SER A 86 1.06 10.82 4.58
N GLU A 87 0.73 11.27 3.37
CA GLU A 87 0.99 10.43 2.20
C GLU A 87 2.50 10.21 2.04
N ASP A 88 2.88 9.03 1.57
CA ASP A 88 4.29 8.60 1.41
C ASP A 88 5.19 8.89 2.61
N HIS A 89 4.68 8.68 3.84
CA HIS A 89 5.37 8.92 5.11
C HIS A 89 6.75 8.28 5.18
N LEU A 90 6.83 7.01 4.75
CA LEU A 90 8.07 6.25 4.59
C LEU A 90 8.07 5.54 3.25
N ILE A 91 9.22 5.56 2.59
CA ILE A 91 9.44 4.86 1.33
C ILE A 91 10.63 3.93 1.50
N PHE A 92 10.40 2.64 1.33
CA PHE A 92 11.40 1.59 1.33
C PHE A 92 11.75 1.24 -0.11
N GLN A 93 13.02 1.24 -0.44
CA GLN A 93 13.56 0.88 -1.75
C GLN A 93 14.48 -0.32 -1.56
N PHE A 94 14.13 -1.41 -2.23
CA PHE A 94 14.86 -2.67 -2.20
C PHE A 94 15.60 -2.82 -3.51
N LYS A 95 16.92 -2.97 -3.45
CA LYS A 95 17.76 -3.21 -4.62
C LYS A 95 18.51 -4.52 -4.45
N LYS A 96 18.24 -5.48 -5.32
CA LYS A 96 18.92 -6.78 -5.32
C LYS A 96 20.32 -6.67 -5.91
N GLY A 97 21.29 -7.35 -5.29
CA GLY A 97 22.62 -7.58 -5.83
C GLY A 97 22.58 -8.27 -7.19
N ARG A 98 23.64 -8.12 -8.01
CA ARG A 98 23.65 -8.73 -9.35
C ARG A 98 23.83 -10.24 -9.32
N ASP A 99 24.70 -10.68 -8.43
CA ASP A 99 25.24 -12.04 -8.35
C ASP A 99 25.03 -12.65 -6.95
N SER A 100 24.25 -11.99 -6.09
CA SER A 100 23.92 -12.46 -4.75
C SER A 100 22.43 -12.29 -4.43
N GLU A 101 21.95 -13.03 -3.42
CA GLU A 101 20.62 -12.87 -2.83
C GLU A 101 20.61 -11.81 -1.71
N ASP A 102 21.58 -10.91 -1.71
CA ASP A 102 21.61 -9.75 -0.81
C ASP A 102 20.84 -8.59 -1.42
N TYR A 103 20.17 -7.84 -0.56
CA TYR A 103 19.42 -6.65 -0.94
C TYR A 103 19.91 -5.48 -0.11
N THR A 104 20.23 -4.38 -0.78
CA THR A 104 20.42 -3.09 -0.12
C THR A 104 19.05 -2.45 0.05
N ILE A 105 18.71 -2.11 1.28
CA ILE A 105 17.43 -1.51 1.66
C ILE A 105 17.69 -0.05 1.99
N THR A 106 17.13 0.84 1.19
CA THR A 106 17.17 2.29 1.42
C THR A 106 15.81 2.76 1.92
N ILE A 107 15.79 3.51 3.00
CA ILE A 107 14.56 4.04 3.60
C ILE A 107 14.62 5.55 3.55
N LEU A 108 13.60 6.15 2.94
CA LEU A 108 13.46 7.60 2.83
C LEU A 108 12.35 8.07 3.77
N LYS A 109 12.67 9.08 4.56
CA LYS A 109 11.75 9.70 5.51
C LYS A 109 11.19 11.01 4.96
N ASN A 110 9.87 11.07 4.78
CA ASN A 110 9.19 12.29 4.37
C ASN A 110 8.43 12.97 5.52
N ALA A 111 8.18 12.26 6.62
CA ALA A 111 7.44 12.78 7.78
C ALA A 111 8.01 12.26 9.11
N PRO A 112 7.58 12.81 10.27
CA PRO A 112 8.17 12.49 11.56
C PRO A 112 8.17 10.99 11.87
N THR A 113 9.38 10.44 12.08
CA THR A 113 9.59 9.02 12.24
C THR A 113 10.67 8.78 13.30
N PHE A 114 10.40 7.86 14.22
CA PHE A 114 11.45 7.22 15.02
C PHE A 114 11.85 5.89 14.40
N TYR A 115 13.13 5.59 14.46
CA TYR A 115 13.73 4.38 13.91
C TYR A 115 14.51 3.67 15.03
N LYS A 116 14.29 2.37 15.16
CA LYS A 116 15.08 1.47 15.96
C LYS A 116 15.83 0.53 15.01
N PRO A 117 17.15 0.68 14.86
CA PRO A 117 17.94 -0.21 14.02
C PRO A 117 17.86 -1.66 14.49
N PRO A 118 18.13 -2.63 13.60
CA PRO A 118 18.26 -4.03 13.98
C PRO A 118 19.25 -4.18 15.13
N ARG A 119 18.95 -5.08 16.08
CA ARG A 119 19.79 -5.40 17.26
C ARG A 119 19.98 -4.27 18.27
N MET A 120 19.38 -3.10 18.06
CA MET A 120 19.38 -1.99 19.01
C MET A 120 18.09 -2.00 19.84
N GLU A 121 18.19 -1.61 21.11
CA GLU A 121 17.04 -1.60 22.03
C GLU A 121 16.27 -0.27 22.01
N MET A 122 16.92 0.82 21.60
CA MET A 122 16.37 2.17 21.72
C MET A 122 16.00 2.78 20.37
N TYR A 123 14.88 3.51 20.38
CA TYR A 123 14.43 4.32 19.25
C TYR A 123 15.21 5.63 19.19
N GLY A 124 15.73 5.98 18.01
CA GLY A 124 16.31 7.27 17.69
C GLY A 124 15.47 8.03 16.66
N LYS A 125 15.60 9.36 16.63
CA LYS A 125 14.99 10.19 15.57
C LYS A 125 15.63 9.83 14.24
N MET A 126 14.82 9.45 13.26
CA MET A 126 15.32 9.19 11.92
C MET A 126 15.64 10.52 11.23
N GLU A 127 16.82 10.65 10.64
CA GLU A 127 17.31 11.91 10.07
C GLU A 127 16.61 12.25 8.74
N SER A 128 16.93 11.52 7.68
CA SER A 128 16.35 11.73 6.34
C SER A 128 16.36 10.45 5.51
N LYS A 129 17.46 9.71 5.58
CA LYS A 129 17.67 8.45 4.89
C LYS A 129 18.43 7.49 5.79
N GLU A 130 17.98 6.24 5.79
CA GLU A 130 18.69 5.12 6.41
C GLU A 130 19.00 4.08 5.33
N THR A 131 20.08 3.34 5.49
CA THR A 131 20.45 2.26 4.57
C THR A 131 21.07 1.12 5.34
N PHE A 132 20.61 -0.09 5.09
CA PHE A 132 21.15 -1.32 5.66
C PHE A 132 20.94 -2.48 4.69
N ASP A 133 21.65 -3.57 4.93
CA ASP A 133 21.59 -4.76 4.11
C ASP A 133 20.59 -5.78 4.65
N SER A 134 20.06 -6.62 3.76
CA SER A 134 18.96 -7.53 4.06
C SER A 134 19.28 -8.61 5.10
N TYR A 135 20.55 -8.94 5.30
CA TYR A 135 20.98 -9.90 6.32
C TYR A 135 20.89 -9.32 7.74
N GLU A 136 20.91 -7.99 7.89
CA GLU A 136 20.87 -7.32 9.19
C GLU A 136 19.50 -7.50 9.86
N ILE A 137 18.44 -7.57 9.04
CA ILE A 137 17.05 -7.73 9.47
C ILE A 137 16.56 -9.18 9.55
N ILE A 138 17.47 -10.16 9.40
CA ILE A 138 17.15 -11.59 9.60
C ILE A 138 17.12 -11.88 11.11
N GLY A 139 15.96 -12.28 11.60
CA GLY A 139 15.73 -12.58 13.02
C GLY A 139 15.74 -11.35 13.97
N HIS A 140 16.13 -10.18 13.47
CA HIS A 140 16.22 -8.94 14.24
C HIS A 140 15.52 -7.82 13.46
N PRO A 141 14.22 -7.57 13.68
CA PRO A 141 13.48 -6.62 12.87
C PRO A 141 14.00 -5.19 13.06
N ALA A 142 13.98 -4.41 11.97
CA ALA A 142 14.07 -2.96 12.03
C ALA A 142 12.68 -2.40 12.37
N GLU A 143 12.56 -1.52 13.37
CA GLU A 143 11.27 -0.97 13.78
C GLU A 143 11.17 0.53 13.53
N PHE A 144 9.99 0.97 13.08
CA PHE A 144 9.69 2.34 12.73
C PHE A 144 8.43 2.78 13.47
N ARG A 145 8.46 3.95 14.10
CA ARG A 145 7.25 4.60 14.63
C ARG A 145 6.96 5.84 13.82
N ILE A 146 5.77 5.90 13.24
CA ILE A 146 5.31 7.02 12.41
C ILE A 146 4.18 7.79 13.09
N SER A 147 4.17 9.11 12.93
CA SER A 147 3.19 10.02 13.55
C SER A 147 3.15 11.39 12.87
N ASP A 148 2.14 12.22 13.18
CA ASP A 148 2.04 13.60 12.67
C ASP A 148 3.18 14.48 13.17
N LYS A 149 3.65 14.25 14.40
CA LYS A 149 4.65 15.11 15.06
C LYS A 149 5.44 14.40 16.14
N ILE A 150 6.57 15.00 16.48
CA ILE A 150 7.40 14.66 17.64
C ILE A 150 7.37 15.87 18.58
N ILE A 151 6.88 15.68 19.80
CA ILE A 151 6.79 16.74 20.82
C ILE A 151 7.77 16.42 21.94
N LYS A 152 8.70 17.34 22.24
CA LYS A 152 9.69 17.18 23.33
C LYS A 152 10.41 15.82 23.29
N GLU A 153 10.90 15.44 22.10
CA GLU A 153 11.61 14.17 21.85
C GLU A 153 10.77 12.91 22.08
N ARG A 154 9.45 13.04 22.19
CA ARG A 154 8.53 11.92 22.36
C ARG A 154 7.50 11.90 21.24
N MET A 155 7.11 10.69 20.88
CA MET A 155 6.04 10.42 19.93
C MET A 155 4.92 9.77 20.72
N VAL A 156 3.89 10.57 21.03
CA VAL A 156 2.81 10.17 21.95
C VAL A 156 1.82 9.24 21.26
N ASN A 157 1.42 9.62 20.04
CA ASN A 157 0.57 8.81 19.18
C ASN A 157 1.43 8.24 18.07
N PHE A 158 1.37 6.95 17.80
CA PHE A 158 2.16 6.35 16.74
C PHE A 158 1.58 5.03 16.24
N ILE A 159 2.00 4.70 15.03
CA ILE A 159 1.88 3.35 14.46
C ILE A 159 3.31 2.79 14.37
N GLU A 160 3.52 1.64 15.00
CA GLU A 160 4.78 0.91 15.00
C GLU A 160 4.76 -0.16 13.90
N ILE A 161 5.75 -0.12 13.03
CA ILE A 161 5.91 -0.99 11.88
C ILE A 161 7.26 -1.69 12.00
N ALA A 162 7.26 -3.00 12.00
CA ALA A 162 8.46 -3.82 12.01
C ALA A 162 8.74 -4.37 10.60
N LEU A 163 9.98 -4.24 10.13
CA LEU A 163 10.47 -4.84 8.89
C LEU A 163 11.41 -5.99 9.25
N SER A 164 11.08 -7.18 8.75
CA SER A 164 11.90 -8.39 8.88
C SER A 164 12.13 -9.04 7.52
N SER A 165 13.20 -9.82 7.40
CA SER A 165 13.45 -10.65 6.22
C SER A 165 13.47 -12.14 6.59
N SER A 166 13.02 -12.97 5.65
CA SER A 166 13.03 -14.43 5.76
C SER A 166 13.29 -15.06 4.40
N PHE A 167 13.90 -16.25 4.40
CA PHE A 167 14.05 -17.05 3.19
C PHE A 167 12.85 -17.97 2.99
N TYR A 168 12.47 -18.19 1.74
CA TYR A 168 11.46 -19.16 1.35
C TYR A 168 11.82 -19.80 0.00
N PHE A 169 11.32 -21.00 -0.25
CA PHE A 169 11.46 -21.66 -1.54
C PHE A 169 10.24 -21.37 -2.41
N ASN A 170 10.46 -20.91 -3.63
CA ASN A 170 9.37 -20.75 -4.58
C ASN A 170 8.92 -22.13 -5.13
N ARG A 171 7.83 -22.15 -5.91
CA ARG A 171 7.32 -23.38 -6.52
C ARG A 171 8.31 -24.09 -7.47
N LEU A 172 9.37 -23.40 -7.88
CA LEU A 172 10.44 -23.93 -8.74
C LEU A 172 11.66 -24.41 -7.92
N GLY A 173 11.57 -24.44 -6.59
CA GLY A 173 12.66 -24.85 -5.71
C GLY A 173 13.82 -23.85 -5.60
N LYS A 174 13.67 -22.62 -6.13
CA LYS A 174 14.66 -21.57 -5.96
C LYS A 174 14.43 -20.87 -4.63
N GLU A 175 15.50 -20.73 -3.85
CA GLU A 175 15.52 -19.92 -2.64
C GLU A 175 15.32 -18.44 -2.97
N ARG A 176 14.51 -17.77 -2.17
CA ARG A 176 14.13 -16.36 -2.32
C ARG A 176 14.06 -15.70 -0.98
N MET A 177 14.33 -14.41 -0.96
CA MET A 177 14.07 -13.58 0.22
C MET A 177 12.68 -12.94 0.13
N LYS A 178 11.98 -12.93 1.26
CA LYS A 178 10.70 -12.26 1.46
C LYS A 178 10.87 -11.23 2.57
N PHE A 179 10.44 -10.00 2.31
CA PHE A 179 10.40 -8.93 3.29
C PHE A 179 9.00 -8.82 3.87
N THR A 180 8.88 -8.92 5.18
CA THR A 180 7.59 -8.88 5.89
C THR A 180 7.51 -7.60 6.71
N PHE A 181 6.52 -6.77 6.40
CA PHE A 181 6.15 -5.60 7.19
C PHE A 181 5.03 -5.99 8.13
N THR A 182 5.21 -5.76 9.43
CA THR A 182 4.24 -6.11 10.47
C THR A 182 3.84 -4.89 11.25
N ILE A 183 2.54 -4.68 11.46
CA ILE A 183 2.05 -3.65 12.37
C ILE A 183 2.18 -4.17 13.81
N GLY A 184 3.20 -3.71 14.53
CA GLY A 184 3.50 -4.18 15.88
C GLY A 184 2.57 -3.60 16.94
N LYS A 185 2.41 -2.28 16.95
CA LYS A 185 1.64 -1.57 17.98
C LYS A 185 1.03 -0.30 17.42
N ILE A 186 -0.20 0.02 17.82
CA ILE A 186 -0.82 1.30 17.55
C ILE A 186 -1.21 1.94 18.88
N GLN A 187 -0.66 3.12 19.17
CA GLN A 187 -0.86 3.82 20.44
C GLN A 187 -1.48 5.19 20.14
N PRO A 188 -2.59 5.59 20.77
CA PRO A 188 -3.43 4.82 21.71
C PRO A 188 -4.33 3.75 21.03
N GLY A 189 -4.39 3.75 19.70
CA GLY A 189 -5.36 3.01 18.90
C GLY A 189 -5.84 3.89 17.74
N ILE A 190 -6.60 3.33 16.79
CA ILE A 190 -7.30 4.10 15.76
C ILE A 190 -8.79 4.01 16.07
N ASN A 191 -9.45 5.16 16.24
CA ASN A 191 -10.88 5.20 16.50
C ASN A 191 -11.66 4.92 15.22
N ARG A 192 -12.22 3.70 15.11
CA ARG A 192 -12.99 3.27 13.94
C ARG A 192 -14.42 3.80 13.92
N LYS A 193 -14.96 4.21 15.07
CA LYS A 193 -16.32 4.78 15.19
C LYS A 193 -16.40 6.16 14.54
N VAL A 194 -15.31 6.94 14.60
CA VAL A 194 -15.26 8.31 14.05
C VAL A 194 -14.47 8.33 12.75
N ARG A 195 -15.19 8.23 11.62
CA ARG A 195 -14.64 8.40 10.27
C ARG A 195 -14.76 9.86 9.84
N PHE A 196 -13.68 10.45 9.38
CA PHE A 196 -13.67 11.78 8.78
C PHE A 196 -14.25 11.76 7.37
N ARG A 197 -14.64 12.95 6.85
CA ARG A 197 -15.27 13.12 5.53
C ARG A 197 -14.42 12.62 4.36
N ASP A 198 -13.13 12.43 4.58
CA ASP A 198 -12.15 12.05 3.58
C ASP A 198 -11.73 10.57 3.68
N ASP A 199 -12.50 9.75 4.40
CA ASP A 199 -12.29 8.32 4.61
C ASP A 199 -11.02 7.98 5.40
N THR A 200 -10.66 8.86 6.33
CA THR A 200 -9.59 8.65 7.30
C THR A 200 -10.15 8.55 8.71
N TYR A 201 -9.32 8.03 9.61
CA TYR A 201 -9.64 7.82 11.02
C TYR A 201 -8.62 8.56 11.88
N GLY A 202 -9.04 8.95 13.08
CA GLY A 202 -8.16 9.59 14.05
C GLY A 202 -7.51 8.60 14.99
N PHE A 203 -6.39 9.00 15.59
CA PHE A 203 -5.90 8.33 16.80
C PHE A 203 -6.93 8.46 17.92
N GLY A 204 -7.18 7.36 18.63
CA GLY A 204 -8.09 7.32 19.76
C GLY A 204 -8.28 5.89 20.24
N LYS A 205 -8.70 5.73 21.50
CA LYS A 205 -9.23 4.45 21.95
C LYS A 205 -10.61 4.28 21.32
N GLU A 206 -10.92 3.06 20.90
CA GLU A 206 -12.34 2.72 20.72
C GLU A 206 -12.96 2.85 22.11
N GLU A 207 -13.95 3.75 22.26
CA GLU A 207 -14.76 3.75 23.47
C GLU A 207 -15.38 2.36 23.55
N GLU A 208 -14.94 1.55 24.51
CA GLU A 208 -15.70 0.38 24.94
C GLU A 208 -17.11 0.89 25.22
N ASP A 209 -18.11 0.26 24.61
CA ASP A 209 -19.49 0.54 24.97
C ASP A 209 -19.54 0.39 26.49
N ALA A 210 -19.87 1.48 27.17
CA ALA A 210 -20.03 1.51 28.61
C ALA A 210 -21.26 0.68 28.96
N ASP A 211 -21.12 -0.65 28.89
CA ASP A 211 -22.02 -1.60 29.52
C ASP A 211 -21.59 -1.70 30.98
N THR A 212 -22.04 -0.73 31.77
CA THR A 212 -22.54 -0.97 33.14
C THR A 212 -23.42 0.19 33.60
#